data_AF-A0A3D3TIG9-F1
#
_entry.id   AF-A0A3D3TIG9-F1
#
_cell.length_a   1.000
_cell.length_b   1.000
_cell.length_c   1.000
_cell.angle_alpha   90.00
_cell.angle_beta   90.00
_cell.angle_gamma   90.00
#
_symmetry.space_group_name_H-M   'P 1'
#
loop_
_entity.id
_entity.type
_entity.pdbx_description
1 polymer ?
#
loop_
_entity_poly.entity_id
_entity_poly.type
_entity_poly.pdbx_seq_one_letter_code
_entity_poly.pdbx_strand_id
1 'polypeptide(L)'
;LYEKTKEIKKIDIIAIFGLFYVFIASNLFPWEIFPFNKMKFIQFPMRFFVFASYFFAIAGSFYLYKTIHSRFRKYLCLSIILITIGLSMVMNGREFQEAKILEQSGLYDPVPSEKNYYHLANQDYTPARFPSLEYIKERAGIIITGHENTQVSDFKREYNTTTFDIDIQANEDIVEIPRYYYKGYTATLNGKDIPLKQSDEGLIELNIKESGKVTVIYSGTFLQKYSIYITIIACLLLITYIIIFNKKLNKNA
;
A
#
# COMPACT_ATOMS: atom_id res chain seq x y z
N LEU A 1 -1.47 18.36 45.09
CA LEU A 1 -1.08 17.35 44.07
C LEU A 1 -2.15 16.26 44.08
N TYR A 2 -3.05 16.26 43.11
CA TYR A 2 -4.09 15.23 43.01
C TYR A 2 -3.44 13.89 42.66
N GLU A 3 -3.70 12.85 43.45
CA GLU A 3 -3.16 11.52 43.19
C GLU A 3 -3.70 11.00 41.85
N LYS A 4 -2.80 10.73 40.89
CA LYS A 4 -3.21 10.19 39.58
C LYS A 4 -3.83 8.81 39.78
N THR A 5 -5.06 8.63 39.30
CA THR A 5 -5.71 7.32 39.28
C THR A 5 -4.88 6.32 38.48
N LYS A 6 -4.97 5.03 38.84
CA LYS A 6 -4.26 3.93 38.17
C LYS A 6 -4.52 3.91 36.65
N GLU A 7 -5.69 4.36 36.23
CA GLU A 7 -6.08 4.49 34.82
C GLU A 7 -5.27 5.57 34.09
N ILE A 8 -5.16 6.77 34.66
CA ILE A 8 -4.40 7.88 34.04
C ILE A 8 -2.94 7.48 33.85
N LYS A 9 -2.34 6.78 34.83
CA LYS A 9 -0.95 6.29 34.71
C LYS A 9 -0.76 5.35 33.50
N LYS A 10 -1.74 4.50 33.20
CA LYS A 10 -1.67 3.62 32.01
C LYS A 10 -1.78 4.43 30.71
N ILE A 11 -2.65 5.43 30.69
CA ILE A 11 -2.82 6.30 29.52
C ILE A 11 -1.59 7.20 29.30
N ASP A 12 -0.94 7.66 30.36
CA ASP A 12 0.32 8.39 30.29
C ASP A 12 1.41 7.54 29.60
N ILE A 13 1.50 6.25 29.93
CA ILE A 13 2.43 5.31 29.27
C ILE A 13 2.12 5.19 27.78
N ILE A 14 0.84 5.11 27.39
CA ILE A 14 0.43 5.08 25.98
C ILE A 14 0.85 6.37 25.27
N ALA A 15 0.65 7.53 25.88
CA ALA A 15 1.09 8.81 25.32
C ALA A 15 2.62 8.88 25.16
N ILE A 16 3.37 8.33 26.12
CA ILE A 16 4.84 8.23 26.05
C ILE A 16 5.27 7.36 24.86
N PHE A 17 4.58 6.24 24.58
CA PHE A 17 4.84 5.46 23.37
C PHE A 17 4.59 6.28 22.09
N GLY A 18 3.52 7.08 22.06
CA GLY A 18 3.26 8.02 20.97
C GLY A 18 4.43 8.98 20.76
N LEU A 19 4.91 9.62 21.83
CA LEU A 19 6.06 10.53 21.80
C LEU A 19 7.36 9.82 21.39
N PHE A 20 7.56 8.59 21.82
CA PHE A 20 8.71 7.79 21.43
C PHE A 20 8.75 7.54 19.92
N TYR A 21 7.60 7.24 19.30
CA TYR A 21 7.54 7.09 17.84
C TYR A 21 7.70 8.42 17.09
N VAL A 22 7.28 9.55 17.67
CA VAL A 22 7.62 10.89 17.13
C VAL A 22 9.13 11.12 17.18
N PHE A 23 9.78 10.76 18.29
CA PHE A 23 11.23 10.86 18.43
C PHE A 23 11.94 10.02 17.37
N ILE A 24 11.54 8.75 17.19
CA ILE A 24 12.06 7.87 16.13
C ILE A 24 11.88 8.48 14.73
N ALA A 25 10.71 9.07 14.46
CA ALA A 25 10.41 9.68 13.17
C ALA A 25 11.20 10.99 12.90
N SER A 26 11.80 11.58 13.94
CA SER A 26 12.52 12.86 13.85
C SER A 26 14.00 12.69 13.53
N ASN A 27 14.64 13.79 13.12
CA ASN A 27 16.10 13.87 12.90
C ASN A 27 16.91 13.74 14.21
N LEU A 28 16.25 13.70 15.37
CA LEU A 28 16.92 13.50 16.67
C LEU A 28 17.28 12.03 16.90
N PHE A 29 16.59 11.10 16.22
CA PHE A 29 16.92 9.68 16.34
C PHE A 29 18.19 9.37 15.53
N PRO A 30 19.16 8.65 16.11
CA PRO A 30 20.47 8.43 15.50
C PRO A 30 20.45 7.34 14.41
N TRP A 31 19.70 7.58 13.34
CA TRP A 31 19.51 6.64 12.22
C TRP A 31 20.82 6.19 11.57
N GLU A 32 21.86 7.03 11.60
CA GLU A 32 23.16 6.73 10.98
C GLU A 32 24.10 5.91 11.88
N ILE A 33 23.75 5.71 13.15
CA ILE A 33 24.59 5.00 14.12
C ILE A 33 24.22 3.51 14.16
N PHE A 34 25.22 2.63 14.29
CA PHE A 34 24.98 1.20 14.52
C PHE A 34 24.26 0.95 15.86
N PRO A 35 23.23 0.09 15.94
CA PRO A 35 22.71 -0.80 14.88
C PRO A 35 21.57 -0.19 14.05
N PHE A 36 21.16 1.05 14.33
CA PHE A 36 20.01 1.69 13.67
C PHE A 36 20.24 1.95 12.17
N ASN A 37 21.49 2.11 11.75
CA ASN A 37 21.84 2.20 10.33
C ASN A 37 21.50 0.93 9.53
N LYS A 38 21.29 -0.22 10.18
CA LYS A 38 20.80 -1.44 9.53
C LYS A 38 19.29 -1.41 9.26
N MET A 39 18.56 -0.48 9.88
CA MET A 39 17.12 -0.30 9.70
C MET A 39 16.76 0.62 8.52
N LYS A 40 17.74 0.96 7.65
CA LYS A 40 17.52 1.78 6.45
C LYS A 40 16.49 1.19 5.47
N PHE A 41 16.16 -0.10 5.56
CA PHE A 41 15.07 -0.72 4.81
C PHE A 41 13.69 -0.11 5.11
N ILE A 42 13.52 0.58 6.24
CA ILE A 42 12.28 1.31 6.55
C ILE A 42 12.09 2.52 5.61
N GLN A 43 13.16 2.97 4.93
CA GLN A 43 13.26 4.05 3.95
C GLN A 43 12.96 5.44 4.50
N PHE A 44 11.80 5.61 5.13
CA PHE A 44 11.32 6.90 5.63
C PHE A 44 10.94 6.79 7.11
N PRO A 45 11.65 7.48 8.02
CA PRO A 45 11.29 7.57 9.43
C PRO A 45 9.85 8.05 9.65
N MET A 46 9.30 8.84 8.72
CA MET A 46 7.90 9.29 8.73
C MET A 46 6.89 8.13 8.83
N ARG A 47 7.22 6.91 8.39
CA ARG A 47 6.34 5.73 8.52
C ARG A 47 5.99 5.41 9.98
N PHE A 48 6.82 5.81 10.94
CA PHE A 48 6.54 5.62 12.36
C PHE A 48 5.41 6.52 12.88
N PHE A 49 4.99 7.55 12.15
CA PHE A 49 3.83 8.36 12.52
C PHE A 49 2.53 7.58 12.53
N VAL A 50 2.43 6.44 11.83
CA VAL A 50 1.27 5.54 11.93
C VAL A 50 1.10 5.04 13.37
N PHE A 51 2.19 4.61 14.00
CA PHE A 51 2.17 4.16 15.39
C PHE A 51 1.95 5.32 16.37
N ALA A 52 2.64 6.45 16.14
CA ALA A 52 2.43 7.65 16.96
C ALA A 52 0.96 8.07 16.96
N SER A 53 0.33 8.12 15.78
CA SER A 53 -1.08 8.47 15.61
C SER A 53 -2.01 7.49 16.32
N TYR A 54 -1.74 6.19 16.22
CA TYR A 54 -2.50 5.16 16.92
C TYR A 54 -2.49 5.37 18.44
N PHE A 55 -1.30 5.53 19.04
CA PHE A 55 -1.18 5.72 20.49
C PHE A 55 -1.79 7.06 20.94
N PHE A 56 -1.58 8.14 20.18
CA PHE A 56 -2.20 9.42 20.49
C PHE A 56 -3.70 9.45 20.29
N ALA A 57 -4.27 8.67 19.36
CA ALA A 57 -5.72 8.55 19.24
C ALA A 57 -6.33 7.94 20.51
N ILE A 58 -5.69 6.88 21.06
CA ILE A 58 -6.13 6.25 22.30
C ILE A 58 -5.95 7.20 23.49
N ALA A 59 -4.75 7.74 23.69
CA ALA A 59 -4.49 8.60 24.85
C ALA A 59 -5.26 9.92 24.77
N GLY A 60 -5.26 10.55 23.60
CA GLY A 60 -5.98 11.78 23.31
C GLY A 60 -7.48 11.62 23.53
N SER A 61 -8.11 10.54 23.03
CA SER A 61 -9.54 10.31 23.26
C SER A 61 -9.89 10.18 24.75
N PHE A 62 -9.05 9.50 25.53
CA PHE A 62 -9.24 9.39 26.98
C PHE A 62 -9.07 10.74 27.70
N TYR A 63 -8.03 11.51 27.37
CA TYR A 63 -7.82 12.84 27.95
C TYR A 63 -8.95 13.81 27.60
N LEU A 64 -9.43 13.78 26.36
CA LEU A 64 -10.59 14.57 25.93
C LEU A 64 -11.84 14.16 26.70
N TYR A 65 -12.11 12.86 26.85
CA TYR A 65 -13.22 12.35 27.65
C TYR A 65 -13.18 12.84 29.11
N LYS A 66 -12.00 12.85 29.74
CA LYS A 66 -11.81 13.33 31.12
C LYS A 66 -11.84 14.86 31.26
N THR A 67 -11.77 15.63 30.18
CA THR A 67 -11.67 17.10 30.23
C THR A 67 -12.94 17.80 29.73
N ILE A 68 -13.65 17.18 28.80
CA ILE A 68 -14.87 17.71 28.17
C ILE A 68 -16.08 17.33 29.02
N HIS A 69 -16.47 18.24 29.91
CA HIS A 69 -17.68 18.08 30.73
C HIS A 69 -18.83 19.02 30.35
N SER A 70 -18.57 20.06 29.54
CA SER A 70 -19.59 21.04 29.14
C SER A 70 -19.86 21.01 27.64
N ARG A 71 -21.11 21.38 27.26
CA ARG A 71 -21.51 21.48 25.85
C ARG A 71 -20.61 22.45 25.07
N PHE A 72 -20.24 23.58 25.67
CA PHE A 72 -19.31 24.54 25.07
C PHE A 72 -17.96 23.91 24.74
N ARG A 73 -17.32 23.23 25.70
CA ARG A 73 -16.02 22.55 25.47
C ARG A 73 -16.12 21.46 24.40
N LYS A 74 -17.26 20.77 24.32
CA LYS A 74 -17.51 19.76 23.28
C LYS A 74 -17.53 20.39 21.88
N TYR A 75 -18.28 21.47 21.69
CA TYR A 75 -18.33 22.17 20.40
C TYR A 75 -17.00 22.84 20.05
N LEU A 76 -16.30 23.42 21.02
CA LEU A 76 -14.97 23.99 20.83
C LEU A 76 -13.94 22.92 20.42
N CYS A 77 -13.95 21.75 21.07
CA CYS A 77 -13.07 20.65 20.69
C CYS A 77 -13.39 20.16 19.27
N LEU A 78 -14.68 20.00 18.94
CA LEU A 78 -15.09 19.61 17.59
C LEU A 78 -14.67 20.65 16.55
N SER A 79 -14.80 21.94 16.82
CA SER A 79 -14.37 22.98 15.88
C SER A 79 -12.87 22.97 15.67
N ILE A 80 -12.06 22.80 16.73
CA ILE A 80 -10.60 22.67 16.62
C ILE A 80 -10.22 21.47 15.75
N ILE A 81 -10.87 20.32 15.94
CA ILE A 81 -10.64 19.12 15.12
C ILE A 81 -10.95 19.41 13.65
N LEU A 82 -12.12 19.98 13.36
CA LEU A 82 -12.54 20.30 11.99
C LEU A 82 -11.62 21.33 11.33
N ILE A 83 -11.19 22.36 12.06
CA ILE A 83 -10.24 23.37 11.57
C ILE A 83 -8.90 22.70 11.25
N THR A 84 -8.40 21.83 12.12
CA THR A 84 -7.12 21.13 11.91
C THR A 84 -7.18 20.23 10.67
N ILE A 85 -8.30 19.52 10.48
CA ILE A 85 -8.55 18.73 9.27
C ILE A 85 -8.56 19.64 8.04
N GLY A 86 -9.31 20.75 8.09
CA GLY A 86 -9.38 21.70 6.98
C GLY A 86 -8.02 22.29 6.60
N LEU A 87 -7.23 22.74 7.59
CA LEU A 87 -5.88 23.23 7.39
C LEU A 87 -4.97 22.16 6.78
N SER A 88 -5.06 20.92 7.26
CA SER A 88 -4.29 19.81 6.69
C SER A 88 -4.66 19.57 5.22
N MET A 89 -5.94 19.62 4.85
CA MET A 89 -6.38 19.46 3.47
C MET A 89 -5.89 20.60 2.58
N VAL A 90 -5.92 21.85 3.05
CA VAL A 90 -5.40 23.00 2.30
C VAL A 90 -3.90 22.87 2.07
N MET A 91 -3.12 22.52 3.11
CA MET A 91 -1.68 22.36 2.98
C MET A 91 -1.30 21.26 1.99
N ASN A 92 -1.87 20.06 2.15
CA ASN A 92 -1.62 18.95 1.24
C ASN A 92 -2.11 19.26 -0.19
N GLY A 93 -3.23 19.98 -0.32
CA GLY A 93 -3.77 20.38 -1.62
C GLY A 93 -2.86 21.35 -2.37
N ARG A 94 -2.24 22.29 -1.64
CA ARG A 94 -1.25 23.22 -2.23
C ARG A 94 0.00 22.50 -2.71
N GLU A 95 0.57 21.62 -1.88
CA GLU A 95 1.75 20.82 -2.26
C GLU A 95 1.45 19.97 -3.49
N PHE A 96 0.28 19.32 -3.54
CA PHE A 96 -0.14 18.55 -4.71
C PHE A 96 -0.27 19.42 -5.97
N GLN A 97 -0.85 20.61 -5.85
CA GLN A 97 -0.97 21.53 -6.97
C GLN A 97 0.39 22.04 -7.45
N GLU A 98 1.29 22.39 -6.53
CA GLU A 98 2.66 22.82 -6.85
C GLU A 98 3.44 21.70 -7.55
N ALA A 99 3.35 20.46 -7.07
CA ALA A 99 3.95 19.29 -7.72
C ALA A 99 3.41 19.10 -9.15
N LYS A 100 2.10 19.23 -9.36
CA LYS A 100 1.47 19.13 -10.68
C LYS A 100 1.90 20.26 -11.63
N ILE A 101 2.06 21.48 -11.12
CA ILE A 101 2.56 22.63 -11.91
C ILE A 101 4.01 22.38 -12.31
N LEU A 102 4.85 21.87 -11.40
CA LEU A 102 6.24 21.52 -11.68
C LEU A 102 6.34 20.42 -12.74
N GLU A 103 5.51 19.38 -12.64
CA GLU A 103 5.39 18.31 -13.65
C GLU A 103 5.00 18.89 -15.02
N GLN A 104 3.98 19.75 -15.09
CA GLN A 104 3.50 20.34 -16.33
C GLN A 104 4.47 21.38 -16.94
N SER A 105 5.27 22.04 -16.11
CA SER A 105 6.24 23.05 -16.56
C SER A 105 7.54 22.46 -17.12
N GLY A 106 7.78 21.15 -16.96
CA GLY A 106 9.01 20.48 -17.39
C GLY A 106 10.26 20.91 -16.60
N LEU A 107 10.11 21.70 -15.53
CA LEU A 107 11.21 22.21 -14.70
C LEU A 107 11.71 21.19 -13.67
N TYR A 108 10.97 20.09 -13.45
CA TYR A 108 11.27 19.06 -12.47
C TYR A 108 10.91 17.66 -12.98
N ASP A 109 11.32 17.32 -14.19
CA ASP A 109 11.34 15.91 -14.60
C ASP A 109 12.80 15.50 -14.78
N PRO A 110 13.42 14.78 -13.82
CA PRO A 110 14.67 14.13 -14.13
C PRO A 110 14.33 13.08 -15.18
N VAL A 111 14.56 13.39 -16.47
CA VAL A 111 14.27 12.54 -17.63
C VAL A 111 14.37 11.08 -17.19
N PRO A 112 13.23 10.36 -17.08
CA PRO A 112 13.23 9.04 -16.48
C PRO A 112 14.29 8.21 -17.16
N SER A 113 15.30 7.82 -16.40
CA SER A 113 16.48 7.19 -16.95
C SER A 113 16.95 6.08 -16.04
N GLU A 114 17.74 5.21 -16.63
CA GLU A 114 18.29 4.07 -15.90
C GLU A 114 19.32 4.55 -14.89
N LYS A 115 20.00 5.66 -15.18
CA LYS A 115 21.04 6.27 -14.34
C LYS A 115 20.50 6.87 -13.04
N ASN A 116 19.24 7.29 -13.02
CA ASN A 116 18.61 7.86 -11.83
C ASN A 116 17.66 6.87 -11.13
N TYR A 117 17.62 5.60 -11.57
CA TYR A 117 16.77 4.54 -11.01
C TYR A 117 15.29 4.95 -10.87
N TYR A 118 14.81 5.88 -11.70
CA TYR A 118 13.52 6.56 -11.52
C TYR A 118 12.34 5.58 -11.44
N HIS A 119 12.38 4.51 -12.25
CA HIS A 119 11.30 3.52 -12.31
C HIS A 119 11.37 2.44 -11.22
N LEU A 120 12.37 2.46 -10.35
CA LEU A 120 12.79 1.26 -9.63
C LEU A 120 12.57 1.30 -8.12
N ALA A 121 12.29 2.45 -7.50
CA ALA A 121 11.90 2.58 -6.09
C ALA A 121 12.61 1.57 -5.15
N ASN A 122 13.95 1.57 -5.15
CA ASN A 122 14.81 0.65 -4.37
C ASN A 122 14.53 -0.86 -4.58
N GLN A 123 13.95 -1.27 -5.70
CA GLN A 123 13.60 -2.66 -6.00
C GLN A 123 12.57 -3.27 -5.04
N ASP A 124 11.82 -2.46 -4.30
CA ASP A 124 10.82 -2.94 -3.34
C ASP A 124 9.69 -3.75 -4.01
N TYR A 125 9.48 -3.50 -5.30
CA TYR A 125 8.46 -4.11 -6.15
C TYR A 125 9.10 -4.94 -7.26
N THR A 126 10.23 -5.57 -6.98
CA THR A 126 10.81 -6.58 -7.87
C THR A 126 10.66 -7.96 -7.24
N PRO A 127 10.25 -8.99 -8.00
CA PRO A 127 10.22 -10.34 -7.52
C PRO A 127 11.60 -10.79 -7.03
N ALA A 128 11.68 -11.54 -5.92
CA ALA A 128 12.95 -11.99 -5.35
C ALA A 128 13.79 -12.90 -6.29
N ARG A 129 13.13 -13.50 -7.29
CA ARG A 129 13.75 -14.32 -8.33
C ARG A 129 14.26 -13.51 -9.52
N PHE A 130 13.95 -12.22 -9.59
CA PHE A 130 14.32 -11.38 -10.73
C PHE A 130 15.85 -11.18 -10.76
N PRO A 131 16.55 -11.51 -11.86
CA PRO A 131 18.02 -11.60 -11.89
C PRO A 131 18.76 -10.32 -11.59
N SER A 132 18.34 -9.24 -12.25
CA SER A 132 19.05 -7.97 -12.24
C SER A 132 18.18 -6.87 -12.81
N LEU A 133 18.57 -5.62 -12.57
CA LEU A 133 17.90 -4.47 -13.15
C LEU A 133 18.13 -4.36 -14.65
N GLU A 134 19.28 -4.81 -15.14
CA GLU A 134 19.60 -4.81 -16.56
C GLU A 134 18.70 -5.77 -17.32
N TYR A 135 18.32 -6.89 -16.69
CA TYR A 135 17.46 -7.90 -17.28
C TYR A 135 16.08 -7.36 -17.68
N ILE A 136 15.53 -6.35 -16.98
CA ILE A 136 14.24 -5.76 -17.39
C ILE A 136 14.31 -5.10 -18.77
N LYS A 137 15.47 -4.55 -19.15
CA LYS A 137 15.65 -3.89 -20.45
C LYS A 137 15.68 -4.91 -21.56
N GLU A 138 16.43 -5.99 -21.35
CA GLU A 138 16.54 -7.11 -22.28
C GLU A 138 15.17 -7.79 -22.46
N ARG A 139 14.39 -7.88 -21.40
CA ARG A 139 13.05 -8.48 -21.46
C ARG A 139 11.96 -7.51 -21.92
N ALA A 140 12.19 -6.19 -21.89
CA ALA A 140 11.13 -5.21 -22.12
C ALA A 140 10.47 -5.38 -23.50
N GLY A 141 9.21 -5.82 -23.49
CA GLY A 141 8.41 -5.98 -24.69
C GLY A 141 8.65 -7.26 -25.48
N ILE A 142 9.47 -8.18 -24.96
CA ILE A 142 9.74 -9.49 -25.59
C ILE A 142 8.96 -10.57 -24.85
N ILE A 143 8.17 -11.37 -25.56
CA ILE A 143 7.59 -12.61 -25.02
C ILE A 143 8.52 -13.76 -25.41
N ILE A 144 8.86 -14.61 -24.44
CA ILE A 144 9.67 -15.82 -24.69
C ILE A 144 8.73 -17.00 -24.78
N THR A 145 8.93 -17.84 -25.80
CA THR A 145 8.18 -19.07 -26.05
C THR A 145 9.12 -20.27 -25.91
N GLY A 146 8.59 -21.43 -25.52
CA GLY A 146 9.35 -22.67 -25.41
C GLY A 146 9.60 -23.34 -26.76
N HIS A 147 8.82 -22.99 -27.78
CA HIS A 147 8.98 -23.48 -29.15
C HIS A 147 9.28 -22.35 -30.15
N GLU A 148 10.26 -22.58 -31.05
CA GLU A 148 10.68 -21.62 -32.09
C GLU A 148 9.57 -21.31 -33.11
N ASN A 149 8.65 -22.25 -33.33
CA ASN A 149 7.56 -22.11 -34.30
C ASN A 149 6.36 -21.36 -33.74
N THR A 150 6.36 -21.02 -32.45
CA THR A 150 5.28 -20.27 -31.82
C THR A 150 5.39 -18.81 -32.20
N GLN A 151 4.35 -18.27 -32.82
CA GLN A 151 4.31 -16.87 -33.22
C GLN A 151 3.53 -16.05 -32.22
N VAL A 152 4.05 -14.87 -31.90
CA VAL A 152 3.40 -13.90 -31.03
C VAL A 152 3.22 -12.60 -31.80
N SER A 153 2.00 -12.07 -31.83
CA SER A 153 1.67 -10.80 -32.47
C SER A 153 0.84 -9.90 -31.55
N ASP A 154 0.66 -8.65 -31.96
CA ASP A 154 -0.24 -7.69 -31.32
C ASP A 154 -0.01 -7.48 -29.80
N PHE A 155 1.25 -7.60 -29.37
CA PHE A 155 1.63 -7.38 -27.98
C PHE A 155 1.33 -5.94 -27.55
N LYS A 156 0.50 -5.81 -26.52
CA LYS A 156 0.12 -4.54 -25.89
C LYS A 156 0.28 -4.67 -24.38
N ARG A 157 0.95 -3.68 -23.78
CA ARG A 157 1.11 -3.57 -22.34
C ARG A 157 0.53 -2.25 -21.86
N GLU A 158 -0.56 -2.35 -21.13
CA GLU A 158 -1.22 -1.24 -20.43
C GLU A 158 -1.00 -1.36 -18.92
N TYR A 159 -1.47 -0.35 -18.18
CA TYR A 159 -1.26 -0.21 -16.73
C TYR A 159 -1.54 -1.50 -15.95
N ASN A 160 -2.71 -2.11 -16.13
CA ASN A 160 -3.12 -3.33 -15.40
C ASN A 160 -3.29 -4.56 -16.32
N THR A 161 -3.11 -4.40 -17.63
CA THR A 161 -3.48 -5.40 -18.63
C THR A 161 -2.34 -5.64 -19.61
N THR A 162 -2.12 -6.89 -19.99
CA THR A 162 -1.20 -7.30 -21.06
C THR A 162 -1.95 -8.23 -22.00
N THR A 163 -1.97 -7.90 -23.29
CA THR A 163 -2.63 -8.72 -24.32
C THR A 163 -1.68 -9.01 -25.45
N PHE A 164 -1.84 -10.18 -26.07
CA PHE A 164 -1.16 -10.56 -27.30
C PHE A 164 -1.93 -11.70 -27.96
N ASP A 165 -1.74 -11.86 -29.26
CA ASP A 165 -2.21 -13.03 -29.98
C ASP A 165 -1.05 -14.03 -30.10
N ILE A 166 -1.37 -15.31 -29.95
CA ILE A 166 -0.40 -16.40 -30.02
C ILE A 166 -0.88 -17.46 -31.00
N ASP A 167 0.02 -17.92 -31.86
CA ASP A 167 -0.21 -19.05 -32.76
C ASP A 167 0.78 -20.16 -32.45
N ILE A 168 0.28 -21.29 -31.94
CA ILE A 168 1.09 -22.46 -31.60
C ILE A 168 0.89 -23.56 -32.65
N GLN A 169 1.99 -24.18 -33.08
CA GLN A 169 1.94 -25.39 -33.93
C GLN A 169 2.05 -26.68 -33.11
N ALA A 170 2.50 -26.57 -31.85
CA ALA A 170 2.60 -27.67 -30.91
C ALA A 170 1.30 -27.86 -30.10
N ASN A 171 1.16 -29.00 -29.43
CA ASN A 171 0.03 -29.28 -28.54
C ASN A 171 0.02 -28.40 -27.27
N GLU A 172 1.19 -27.87 -26.90
CA GLU A 172 1.41 -27.11 -25.68
C GLU A 172 2.67 -26.26 -25.85
N ASP A 173 2.70 -25.06 -25.28
CA ASP A 173 3.90 -24.23 -25.19
C ASP A 173 3.93 -23.47 -23.85
N ILE A 174 5.14 -23.23 -23.35
CA ILE A 174 5.39 -22.42 -22.16
C ILE A 174 5.75 -21.02 -22.62
N VAL A 175 5.00 -20.03 -22.13
CA VAL A 175 5.10 -18.63 -22.57
C VAL A 175 5.41 -17.75 -21.37
N GLU A 176 6.56 -17.08 -21.40
CA GLU A 176 6.98 -16.11 -20.38
C GLU A 176 6.76 -14.67 -20.86
N ILE A 177 5.95 -13.94 -20.11
CA ILE A 177 5.53 -12.58 -20.40
C ILE A 177 6.44 -11.60 -19.67
N PRO A 178 6.88 -10.49 -20.30
CA PRO A 178 7.79 -9.51 -19.68
C PRO A 178 7.05 -8.59 -18.69
N ARG A 179 6.52 -9.20 -17.63
CA ARG A 179 5.73 -8.59 -16.58
C ARG A 179 6.01 -9.29 -15.25
N TYR A 180 6.33 -8.53 -14.22
CA TYR A 180 6.58 -9.07 -12.88
C TYR A 180 5.38 -9.86 -12.37
N TYR A 181 5.66 -11.03 -11.83
CA TYR A 181 4.65 -11.84 -11.19
C TYR A 181 4.25 -11.24 -9.83
N TYR A 182 2.94 -11.05 -9.65
CA TYR A 182 2.32 -10.70 -8.37
C TYR A 182 1.08 -11.55 -8.12
N LYS A 183 0.80 -11.82 -6.84
CA LYS A 183 -0.49 -12.41 -6.46
C LYS A 183 -1.63 -11.46 -6.86
N GLY A 184 -2.63 -11.98 -7.56
CA GLY A 184 -3.78 -11.20 -8.02
C GLY A 184 -3.84 -11.01 -9.54
N TYR A 185 -2.83 -11.42 -10.29
CA TYR A 185 -2.97 -11.60 -11.74
C TYR A 185 -3.89 -12.79 -12.06
N THR A 186 -4.67 -12.63 -13.12
CA THR A 186 -5.44 -13.68 -13.79
C THR A 186 -5.10 -13.65 -15.28
N ALA A 187 -5.20 -14.79 -15.95
CA ALA A 187 -4.94 -14.93 -17.38
C ALA A 187 -6.10 -15.64 -18.05
N THR A 188 -6.45 -15.19 -19.26
CA THR A 188 -7.43 -15.85 -20.12
C THR A 188 -6.83 -16.12 -21.49
N LEU A 189 -7.26 -17.23 -22.09
CA LEU A 189 -7.02 -17.59 -23.48
C LEU A 189 -8.37 -17.74 -24.16
N ASN A 190 -8.63 -16.96 -25.22
CA ASN A 190 -9.93 -16.92 -25.90
C ASN A 190 -11.11 -16.68 -24.93
N GLY A 191 -10.87 -15.90 -23.88
CA GLY A 191 -11.86 -15.58 -22.83
C GLY A 191 -12.08 -16.67 -21.78
N LYS A 192 -11.37 -17.80 -21.84
CA LYS A 192 -11.40 -18.86 -20.81
C LYS A 192 -10.22 -18.70 -19.86
N ASP A 193 -10.47 -18.84 -18.56
CA ASP A 193 -9.43 -18.77 -17.54
C ASP A 193 -8.38 -19.87 -17.74
N ILE A 194 -7.12 -19.49 -17.68
CA ILE A 194 -5.97 -20.39 -17.71
C ILE A 194 -5.09 -20.17 -16.47
N PRO A 195 -4.45 -21.22 -15.95
CA PRO A 195 -3.54 -21.08 -14.82
C PRO A 195 -2.30 -20.28 -15.23
N LEU A 196 -1.77 -19.52 -14.28
CA LEU A 196 -0.51 -18.81 -14.40
C LEU A 196 0.37 -19.08 -13.19
N LYS A 197 1.69 -18.98 -13.37
CA LYS A 197 2.66 -19.12 -12.27
C LYS A 197 3.79 -18.12 -12.42
N GLN A 198 4.67 -18.10 -11.41
CA GLN A 198 5.90 -17.34 -11.43
C GLN A 198 6.98 -18.18 -12.12
N SER A 199 7.67 -17.60 -13.11
CA SER A 199 8.83 -18.23 -13.74
C SER A 199 10.04 -18.26 -12.80
N ASP A 200 11.13 -18.89 -13.26
CA ASP A 200 12.41 -18.84 -12.56
C ASP A 200 13.01 -17.44 -12.54
N GLU A 201 12.60 -16.59 -13.48
CA GLU A 201 12.99 -15.18 -13.57
C GLU A 201 12.04 -14.23 -12.83
N GLY A 202 11.06 -14.78 -12.10
CA GLY A 202 10.09 -13.99 -11.35
C GLY A 202 9.02 -13.30 -12.20
N LEU A 203 8.94 -13.63 -13.49
CA LEU A 203 7.96 -13.08 -14.43
C LEU A 203 6.71 -13.98 -14.49
N ILE A 204 5.67 -13.51 -15.20
CA ILE A 204 4.46 -14.29 -15.43
C ILE A 204 4.73 -15.36 -16.48
N GLU A 205 4.47 -16.61 -16.14
CA GLU A 205 4.55 -17.76 -17.04
C GLU A 205 3.17 -18.39 -17.22
N LEU A 206 2.83 -18.69 -18.47
CA LEU A 206 1.61 -19.37 -18.88
C LEU A 206 1.94 -20.67 -19.60
N ASN A 207 1.06 -21.64 -19.46
CA ASN A 207 1.05 -22.83 -20.28
C ASN A 207 -0.13 -22.71 -21.27
N ILE A 208 0.18 -22.58 -22.55
CA ILE A 208 -0.76 -22.33 -23.64
C ILE A 208 -0.94 -23.62 -24.44
N LYS A 209 -2.20 -24.02 -24.67
CA LYS A 209 -2.55 -25.30 -25.32
C LYS A 209 -3.29 -25.15 -26.65
N GLU A 210 -3.63 -23.92 -27.02
CA GLU A 210 -4.28 -23.60 -28.28
C GLU A 210 -3.90 -22.18 -28.71
N SER A 211 -3.98 -21.91 -30.02
CA SER A 211 -3.81 -20.57 -30.57
C SER A 211 -4.97 -19.65 -30.16
N GLY A 212 -4.70 -18.36 -30.12
CA GLY A 212 -5.71 -17.33 -29.91
C GLY A 212 -5.22 -16.15 -29.10
N LYS A 213 -6.18 -15.44 -28.49
CA LYS A 213 -5.90 -14.20 -27.77
C LYS A 213 -5.63 -14.47 -26.31
N VAL A 214 -4.45 -14.09 -25.84
CA VAL A 214 -4.07 -14.11 -24.42
C VAL A 214 -4.32 -12.74 -23.81
N THR A 215 -4.91 -12.74 -22.62
CA THR A 215 -5.14 -11.52 -21.83
C THR A 215 -4.77 -11.78 -20.37
N VAL A 216 -3.80 -11.03 -19.87
CA VAL A 216 -3.35 -11.07 -18.47
C VAL A 216 -3.73 -9.78 -17.79
N ILE A 217 -4.51 -9.86 -16.71
CA ILE A 217 -5.05 -8.70 -16.00
C ILE A 217 -4.72 -8.81 -14.52
N TYR A 218 -4.29 -7.71 -13.89
CA TYR A 218 -4.25 -7.62 -12.44
C TYR A 218 -5.67 -7.43 -11.89
N SER A 219 -6.32 -8.53 -11.55
CA SER A 219 -7.69 -8.56 -11.00
C SER A 219 -7.73 -8.27 -9.49
N GLY A 220 -6.57 -8.27 -8.83
CA GLY A 220 -6.45 -8.12 -7.38
C GLY A 220 -6.72 -9.43 -6.62
N THR A 221 -6.20 -9.51 -5.40
CA THR A 221 -6.33 -10.69 -4.55
C THR A 221 -7.70 -10.78 -3.89
N PHE A 222 -8.07 -11.98 -3.42
CA PHE A 222 -9.27 -12.18 -2.60
C PHE A 222 -9.32 -11.19 -1.41
N LEU A 223 -8.21 -11.06 -0.67
CA LEU A 223 -8.14 -10.12 0.45
C LEU A 223 -8.34 -8.67 0.02
N GLN A 224 -7.76 -8.24 -1.12
CA GLN A 224 -7.99 -6.90 -1.64
C GLN A 224 -9.46 -6.64 -1.96
N LYS A 225 -10.13 -7.60 -2.63
CA LYS A 225 -11.55 -7.47 -2.99
C LYS A 225 -12.48 -7.45 -1.77
N TYR A 226 -12.18 -8.24 -0.74
CA TYR A 226 -13.12 -8.45 0.37
C TYR A 226 -12.76 -7.76 1.70
N SER A 227 -11.56 -7.18 1.83
CA SER A 227 -11.11 -6.49 3.05
C SER A 227 -12.02 -5.35 3.50
N ILE A 228 -12.65 -4.64 2.56
CA ILE A 228 -13.58 -3.56 2.87
C ILE A 228 -14.83 -4.08 3.58
N TYR A 229 -15.38 -5.22 3.16
CA TYR A 229 -16.56 -5.81 3.80
C TYR A 229 -16.23 -6.32 5.20
N ILE A 230 -15.05 -6.94 5.36
CA ILE A 230 -14.55 -7.37 6.68
C ILE A 230 -14.47 -6.16 7.63
N THR A 231 -13.92 -5.05 7.13
CA THR A 231 -13.82 -3.80 7.90
C THR A 231 -15.20 -3.25 8.29
N ILE A 232 -16.14 -3.20 7.34
CA ILE A 232 -17.51 -2.73 7.61
C ILE A 232 -18.19 -3.59 8.66
N ILE A 233 -18.11 -4.92 8.54
CA ILE A 233 -18.70 -5.86 9.50
C ILE A 233 -18.08 -5.67 10.89
N ALA A 234 -16.75 -5.55 10.98
CA ALA A 234 -16.07 -5.31 12.25
C ALA A 234 -16.53 -4.00 12.92
N CYS A 235 -16.68 -2.93 12.13
CA CYS A 235 -17.20 -1.65 12.63
C CYS A 235 -18.64 -1.77 13.13
N LEU A 236 -19.52 -2.46 12.40
CA LEU A 236 -20.90 -2.67 12.82
C LEU A 236 -20.98 -3.49 14.12
N LEU A 237 -20.21 -4.58 14.21
CA LEU A 237 -20.11 -5.39 15.42
C LEU A 237 -19.62 -4.59 16.61
N LEU A 238 -18.62 -3.73 16.42
CA LEU A 238 -18.11 -2.83 17.47
C LEU A 238 -19.18 -1.83 17.93
N ILE A 239 -19.91 -1.21 17.00
CA ILE A 239 -21.01 -0.29 17.33
C ILE A 239 -22.10 -1.02 18.12
N THR A 240 -22.53 -2.20 17.65
CA THR A 240 -23.54 -3.01 18.33
C THR A 240 -23.07 -3.40 19.73
N TYR A 241 -21.80 -3.81 19.87
CA TYR A 241 -21.20 -4.12 21.17
C TYR A 241 -21.26 -2.92 22.13
N ILE A 242 -20.86 -1.74 21.68
CA ILE A 242 -20.89 -0.51 22.49
C ILE A 242 -22.33 -0.18 22.93
N ILE A 243 -23.31 -0.29 22.02
CA ILE A 243 -24.73 -0.03 22.34
C ILE A 243 -25.24 -1.01 23.41
N ILE A 244 -24.97 -2.31 23.24
CA ILE A 244 -25.41 -3.34 24.19
C ILE A 244 -24.75 -3.14 25.55
N PHE A 245 -23.45 -2.85 25.56
CA PHE A 245 -22.68 -2.61 26.78
C PHE A 245 -23.23 -1.41 27.56
N ASN A 246 -23.48 -0.28 26.89
CA ASN A 246 -24.05 0.90 27.52
C ASN A 246 -25.47 0.67 28.06
N LYS A 247 -26.30 -0.10 27.35
CA LYS A 247 -27.63 -0.50 27.85
C LYS A 247 -27.54 -1.34 29.12
N LYS A 248 -26.57 -2.26 29.22
CA LYS A 248 -26.35 -3.06 30.44
C LYS A 248 -25.89 -2.20 31.61
N LEU A 249 -24.97 -1.27 31.38
CA LEU A 249 -24.53 -0.34 32.42
C LEU A 249 -25.68 0.51 32.97
N ASN A 250 -26.50 1.08 32.09
CA ASN A 250 -27.66 1.90 32.50
C ASN A 250 -28.77 1.10 33.19
N LYS A 251 -28.83 -0.22 32.99
CA LYS A 251 -29.79 -1.09 33.68
C LYS A 251 -29.32 -1.51 35.08
N ASN A 252 -28.01 -1.46 35.32
CA ASN A 252 -27.36 -1.85 36.57
C ASN A 252 -26.98 -0.65 37.47
N ALA A 253 -27.26 0.58 37.02
CA ALA A 253 -27.07 1.83 37.76
C ALA A 253 -28.43 2.37 38.20
#